data_AF-A0A850S2Z3-F1
#
_entry.id   AF-A0A850S2Z3-F1
#
_cell.length_a   1.000
_cell.length_b   1.000
_cell.length_c   1.000
_cell.angle_alpha   90.00
_cell.angle_beta   90.00
_cell.angle_gamma   90.00
#
_symmetry.space_group_name_H-M   'P 1'
#
loop_
_entity.id
_entity.type
_entity.pdbx_description
1 polymer ?
#
loop_
_entity_poly.entity_id
_entity_poly.type
_entity_poly.pdbx_seq_one_letter_code
_entity_poly.pdbx_strand_id
1 'polypeptide(L)' 'MTKRNEIIIDLDQICSDPEVLAKLHECASLMVQSSNSQEVKSGYQMLEMVDQCMRQQEKKGE' A
#
# COMPACT_ATOMS: atom_id res chain seq x y z
N MET A 1 26.05 21.30 3.05
CA MET A 1 24.59 21.14 2.86
C MET A 1 24.34 19.71 2.39
N THR A 2 23.82 18.85 3.26
CA THR A 2 23.47 17.47 2.94
C THR A 2 22.23 17.46 2.06
N LYS A 3 22.37 17.09 0.78
CA LYS A 3 21.22 16.83 -0.10
C LYS A 3 20.43 15.67 0.50
N ARG A 4 19.18 15.90 0.90
CA ARG A 4 18.25 14.82 1.24
C ARG A 4 17.86 14.17 -0.07
N ASN A 5 18.14 12.87 -0.21
CA ASN A 5 17.61 12.08 -1.31
C ASN A 5 16.14 11.82 -0.98
N GLU A 6 15.24 12.59 -1.60
CA GLU A 6 13.80 12.35 -1.49
C GLU A 6 13.42 11.23 -2.45
N ILE A 7 12.83 10.17 -1.91
CA ILE A 7 12.22 9.10 -2.70
C ILE A 7 10.79 9.53 -2.96
N ILE A 8 10.51 9.93 -4.19
CA ILE A 8 9.14 10.23 -4.64
C ILE A 8 8.52 8.90 -5.07
N ILE A 9 7.49 8.48 -4.35
CA ILE A 9 6.73 7.28 -4.67
C ILE A 9 5.43 7.74 -5.33
N ASP A 10 5.29 7.43 -6.62
CA ASP A 10 4.06 7.67 -7.36
C ASP A 10 3.03 6.61 -6.98
N LEU A 11 2.09 7.00 -6.11
CA LEU A 11 1.01 6.13 -5.65
C LEU A 11 0.00 5.83 -6.76
N ASP A 12 -0.17 6.71 -7.74
CA ASP A 12 -1.07 6.44 -8.87
C ASP A 12 -0.51 5.31 -9.73
N GLN A 13 0.80 5.30 -10.00
CA GLN A 13 1.44 4.20 -10.73
C GLN A 13 1.34 2.87 -9.97
N ILE A 14 1.55 2.88 -8.66
CA ILE A 14 1.40 1.69 -7.81
C ILE A 14 -0.05 1.20 -7.82
N CYS A 15 -1.01 2.11 -7.71
CA CYS A 15 -2.43 1.80 -7.71
C CYS A 15 -3.00 1.52 -9.09
N SER A 16 -2.18 1.57 -10.16
CA SER A 16 -2.54 1.17 -11.52
C SER A 16 -2.14 -0.28 -11.83
N ASP A 17 -1.28 -0.88 -11.02
CA ASP A 17 -0.77 -2.24 -11.21
C ASP A 17 -1.41 -3.21 -10.19
N PRO A 18 -2.34 -4.09 -10.61
CA PRO A 18 -3.00 -5.02 -9.71
C PRO A 18 -2.04 -6.04 -9.07
N GLU A 19 -0.93 -6.40 -9.73
CA GLU A 19 0.06 -7.32 -9.17
C GLU A 19 0.84 -6.66 -8.03
N VAL A 20 1.14 -5.37 -8.14
CA VAL A 20 1.79 -4.59 -7.08
C VAL A 20 0.84 -4.43 -5.90
N LEU A 21 -0.43 -4.11 -6.14
CA LEU A 21 -1.45 -4.02 -5.10
C LEU A 21 -1.64 -5.36 -4.37
N ALA A 22 -1.65 -6.49 -5.08
CA ALA A 22 -1.74 -7.82 -4.46
C ALA A 22 -0.55 -8.11 -3.54
N LYS A 23 0.68 -7.76 -3.95
CA LYS A 23 1.87 -7.89 -3.10
C LYS A 23 1.82 -6.98 -1.87
N LEU A 24 1.35 -5.75 -2.03
CA LEU A 24 1.16 -4.82 -0.91
C LEU A 24 0.10 -5.35 0.07
N HIS A 25 -1.00 -5.91 -0.43
CA HIS A 25 -2.00 -6.57 0.39
C HIS A 25 -1.42 -7.74 1.18
N GLU A 26 -0.61 -8.59 0.55
CA GLU A 26 0.06 -9.72 1.21
C GLU A 26 1.02 -9.24 2.30
N CYS A 27 1.87 -8.26 2.01
CA CYS A 27 2.78 -7.68 3.00
C CYS A 27 2.01 -7.10 4.20
N ALA A 28 0.94 -6.36 3.95
CA ALA A 28 0.12 -5.77 5.01
C ALA A 28 -0.60 -6.86 5.84
N SER A 29 -1.04 -7.94 5.19
CA SER A 29 -1.62 -9.12 5.86
C SER A 29 -0.63 -9.84 6.77
N LEU A 30 0.66 -9.84 6.43
CA LEU A 30 1.72 -10.36 7.31
C LEU A 30 1.99 -9.40 8.47
N MET A 31 1.97 -8.08 8.24
CA MET A 31 2.18 -7.08 9.28
C MET A 31 1.11 -7.11 10.37
N VAL A 32 -0.15 -7.35 10.03
CA VAL A 32 -1.25 -7.48 11.02
C VAL A 32 -1.13 -8.73 11.88
N GLN A 33 -0.35 -9.73 11.45
CA GLN A 33 -0.03 -10.93 12.24
C GLN A 33 1.23 -10.76 13.09
N SER A 34 1.92 -9.62 12.99
CA SER A 34 3.11 -9.35 13.82
C SER A 34 2.75 -9.24 15.30
N SER A 35 3.71 -9.58 16.16
CA SER A 35 3.61 -9.34 17.61
C SER A 35 3.88 -7.87 17.98
N ASN A 36 4.31 -7.05 17.03
CA ASN A 36 4.58 -5.62 17.23
C ASN A 36 3.33 -4.79 16.93
N SER A 37 2.79 -4.11 17.95
CA SER A 37 1.59 -3.27 17.83
C SER A 37 1.71 -2.15 16.80
N GLN A 38 2.92 -1.62 16.58
CA GLN A 38 3.16 -0.59 15.58
C GLN A 38 3.06 -1.16 14.16
N GLU A 39 3.63 -2.34 13.92
CA GLU A 39 3.53 -3.03 12.64
C GLU A 39 2.10 -3.45 12.35
N VAL A 40 1.36 -3.94 13.36
CA VAL A 40 -0.06 -4.27 13.22
C VAL A 40 -0.87 -3.04 12.80
N LYS A 41 -0.66 -1.90 13.47
CA LYS A 41 -1.34 -0.64 13.12
C LYS A 41 -1.01 -0.19 11.69
N SER A 42 0.27 -0.23 11.32
CA SER A 42 0.69 0.11 9.95
C SER A 42 0.15 -0.87 8.91
N GLY A 43 0.04 -2.16 9.24
CA GLY A 43 -0.57 -3.17 8.40
C GLY A 43 -2.04 -2.86 8.09
N TYR A 44 -2.84 -2.51 9.11
CA TYR A 44 -4.23 -2.09 8.88
C TYR A 44 -4.35 -0.84 8.01
N GLN A 45 -3.50 0.17 8.23
CA GLN A 45 -3.49 1.38 7.39
C GLN A 45 -3.12 1.07 5.93
N MET A 46 -2.18 0.14 5.73
CA MET A 46 -1.75 -0.27 4.39
C MET A 46 -2.83 -1.09 3.68
N LEU A 47 -3.53 -1.98 4.40
CA LEU A 47 -4.70 -2.70 3.86
C LEU A 47 -5.79 -1.73 3.40
N GLU A 48 -6.13 -0.73 4.22
CA GLU A 48 -7.15 0.27 3.86
C GLU A 48 -6.79 1.04 2.58
N MET A 49 -5.53 1.44 2.42
CA MET A 49 -5.07 2.11 1.20
C MET A 49 -5.15 1.20 -0.03
N VAL A 50 -4.73 -0.06 0.09
CA VAL A 50 -4.79 -1.03 -1.01
C VAL A 50 -6.24 -1.30 -1.43
N ASP A 51 -7.13 -1.48 -0.46
CA ASP A 51 -8.58 -1.64 -0.69
C ASP A 51 -9.17 -0.44 -1.44
N GLN A 52 -8.79 0.77 -1.06
CA GLN A 52 -9.23 1.99 -1.74
C GLN A 52 -8.71 2.06 -3.18
N CYS A 53 -7.47 1.63 -3.41
CA CYS A 53 -6.90 1.59 -4.76
C CYS A 53 -7.56 0.53 -5.65
N MET A 54 -7.83 -0.67 -5.12
CA MET A 54 -8.55 -1.72 -5.86
C MET A 54 -9.97 -1.27 -6.23
N ARG A 55 -10.72 -0.67 -5.30
CA ARG A 55 -12.07 -0.14 -5.60
C ARG A 55 -12.06 1.02 -6.60
N GLN A 56 -10.97 1.78 -6.67
CA GLN A 56 -10.82 2.85 -7.67
C GLN A 56 -10.49 2.30 -9.06
N GLN A 57 -9.77 1.17 -9.16
CA GLN A 57 -9.57 0.47 -10.43
C GLN A 57 -10.88 -0.07 -10.98
N GLU A 58 -11.72 -0.69 -10.14
CA GLU A 58 -13.03 -1.21 -10.55
C GLU A 58 -13.93 -0.11 -11.14
N LYS A 59 -13.87 1.11 -10.59
CA LYS A 59 -14.65 2.27 -11.07
C LYS A 59 -14.11 2.95 -12.33
N LYS A 60 -12.84 2.73 -12.70
CA LYS A 60 -12.24 3.29 -13.93
C LYS A 60 -12.45 2.41 -15.16
N GLY A 61 -13.02 1.21 -14.98
CA GLY A 61 -13.32 0.25 -16.05
C GLY A 61 -14.75 0.31 -16.61
N GLU A 62 -15.59 1.25 -16.16
CA GLU A 62 -16.94 1.53 -16.69
C GLU A 62 -16.96 2.69 -17.69
#